data_AF-A0A6G3Y033-F1
#
_entry.id   AF-A0A6G3Y033-F1
#
_cell.length_a   1.000
_cell.length_b   1.000
_cell.length_c   1.000
_cell.angle_alpha   90.00
_cell.angle_beta   90.00
_cell.angle_gamma   90.00
#
_symmetry.space_group_name_H-M   'P 1'
#
loop_
_entity.id
_entity.type
_entity.pdbx_description
1 polymer ?
#
loop_
_entity_poly.entity_id
_entity_poly.type
_entity_poly.pdbx_seq_one_letter_code
_entity_poly.pdbx_strand_id
1 'polypeptide(L)'
;RLRPHWSVTWAVPVDEAGAPLHPRTAPVVHAPTPTDEPLGIPALLIASLPLDTARRHPAPGPLTDFLVERAADAYAELLGSWRPVSTGTIDLVPGPLGKGGLDGALRGAILARLPRVAFLEPAAPRDPEAENGWGDDWDRDRDRTEETTAALRPVEAEVVEGVGAETVRVLAEVLPSLLPAGLERRT
;
A
#
# COMPACT_ATOMS: atom_id res chain seq x y z
N ARG A 1 -1.49 31.87 14.54
CA ARG A 1 -0.81 30.83 15.34
C ARG A 1 -0.07 29.93 14.35
N LEU A 2 1.25 30.05 14.24
CA LEU A 2 2.05 29.16 13.39
C LEU A 2 1.95 27.75 14.00
N ARG A 3 1.50 26.76 13.23
CA ARG A 3 1.61 25.34 13.61
C ARG A 3 2.92 24.85 13.00
N PRO A 4 4.04 24.77 13.76
CA PRO A 4 5.33 24.35 13.22
C PRO A 4 5.42 22.84 12.98
N HIS A 5 4.36 22.11 13.33
CA HIS A 5 4.27 20.67 13.16
C HIS A 5 3.20 20.35 12.12
N TRP A 6 3.45 19.31 11.35
CA TRP A 6 2.49 18.70 10.43
C TRP A 6 2.27 17.26 10.87
N SER A 7 1.16 16.68 10.42
CA SER A 7 0.87 15.28 10.59
C SER A 7 0.15 14.76 9.37
N VAL A 8 0.37 13.48 9.08
CA VAL A 8 -0.39 12.69 8.13
C VAL A 8 -0.76 11.38 8.80
N THR A 9 -1.99 10.94 8.63
CA THR A 9 -2.48 9.69 9.20
C THR A 9 -3.39 9.01 8.19
N TRP A 10 -3.09 7.74 7.93
CA TRP A 10 -3.98 6.84 7.22
C TRP A 10 -4.65 5.91 8.22
N ALA A 11 -5.92 5.60 7.96
CA ALA A 11 -6.65 4.60 8.71
C ALA A 11 -7.47 3.74 7.74
N VAL A 12 -7.37 2.43 7.93
CA VAL A 12 -8.14 1.42 7.20
C VAL A 12 -8.90 0.61 8.25
N PRO A 13 -10.24 0.54 8.20
CA PRO A 13 -10.98 -0.35 9.10
C PRO A 13 -10.68 -1.80 8.74
N VAL A 14 -10.74 -2.69 9.74
CA VAL A 14 -10.51 -4.12 9.55
C VAL A 14 -11.66 -4.94 10.13
N ASP A 15 -11.86 -6.14 9.61
CA ASP A 15 -12.77 -7.13 10.20
C ASP A 15 -12.12 -7.87 11.39
N GLU A 16 -12.82 -8.87 11.94
CA GLU A 16 -12.34 -9.67 13.06
C GLU A 16 -11.06 -10.47 12.72
N ALA A 17 -10.80 -10.74 11.44
CA ALA A 17 -9.63 -11.47 10.96
C ALA A 17 -8.46 -10.54 10.57
N GLY A 18 -8.63 -9.21 10.64
CA GLY A 18 -7.64 -8.22 10.22
C GLY A 18 -7.61 -7.97 8.71
N ALA A 19 -8.62 -8.44 7.96
CA ALA A 19 -8.74 -8.12 6.54
C ALA A 19 -9.26 -6.68 6.38
N PRO A 20 -8.75 -5.93 5.37
CA PRO A 20 -9.16 -4.56 5.15
C PRO A 20 -10.64 -4.45 4.75
N LEU A 21 -11.31 -3.46 5.30
CA LEU A 21 -12.67 -3.07 4.96
C LEU A 21 -12.68 -1.67 4.33
N HIS A 22 -13.77 -1.35 3.63
CA HIS A 22 -13.95 0.00 3.12
C HIS A 22 -14.33 0.99 4.25
N PRO A 23 -13.70 2.18 4.32
CA PRO A 23 -14.11 3.22 5.24
C PRO A 23 -15.59 3.59 5.10
N ARG A 24 -16.28 3.72 6.24
CA ARG A 24 -17.68 4.18 6.29
C ARG A 24 -17.81 5.70 6.45
N THR A 25 -16.69 6.40 6.56
CA THR A 25 -16.62 7.86 6.61
C THR A 25 -16.89 8.47 5.25
N ALA A 26 -17.13 9.79 5.20
CA ALA A 26 -17.19 10.50 3.92
C ALA A 26 -15.88 10.25 3.13
N PRO A 27 -15.96 9.91 1.83
CA PRO A 27 -14.79 9.59 1.02
C PRO A 27 -14.13 10.88 0.53
N VAL A 28 -13.63 11.67 1.48
CA VAL A 28 -12.96 12.95 1.27
C VAL A 28 -11.69 13.02 2.10
N VAL A 29 -10.81 13.96 1.77
CA VAL A 29 -9.64 14.24 2.59
C VAL A 29 -10.06 15.02 3.85
N HIS A 30 -9.43 14.74 4.99
CA HIS A 30 -9.71 15.44 6.25
C HIS A 30 -8.55 16.36 6.65
N ALA A 31 -8.85 17.61 7.01
CA ALA A 31 -7.85 18.59 7.43
C ALA A 31 -8.29 19.53 8.56
N PRO A 32 -8.46 19.07 9.83
CA PRO A 32 -8.79 17.72 10.29
C PRO A 32 -10.30 17.41 10.16
N THR A 33 -11.11 18.39 9.78
CA THR A 33 -12.52 18.21 9.40
C THR A 33 -12.61 17.77 7.93
N PRO A 34 -13.73 17.14 7.51
CA PRO A 34 -13.96 16.83 6.10
C PRO A 34 -13.79 18.06 5.21
N THR A 35 -13.08 17.91 4.10
CA THR A 35 -12.98 18.92 3.03
C THR A 35 -13.91 18.55 1.86
N ASP A 36 -13.93 19.38 0.80
CA ASP A 36 -14.65 19.06 -0.44
C ASP A 36 -13.76 18.31 -1.45
N GLU A 37 -12.56 17.86 -1.04
CA GLU A 37 -11.65 17.07 -1.88
C GLU A 37 -12.04 15.59 -1.85
N PRO A 38 -12.53 15.00 -2.96
CA PRO A 38 -12.86 13.59 -2.99
C PRO A 38 -11.60 12.73 -2.81
N LEU A 39 -11.76 11.61 -2.11
CA LEU A 39 -10.72 10.60 -1.90
C LEU A 39 -11.22 9.25 -2.42
N GLY A 40 -10.58 8.76 -3.49
CA GLY A 40 -10.85 7.47 -4.10
C GLY A 40 -9.86 6.39 -3.69
N ILE A 41 -8.95 6.68 -2.76
CA ILE A 41 -8.06 5.70 -2.14
C ILE A 41 -8.85 4.96 -1.06
N PRO A 42 -8.74 3.62 -0.93
CA PRO A 42 -9.55 2.79 -0.02
C PRO A 42 -9.15 2.92 1.46
N ALA A 43 -8.91 4.15 1.92
CA ALA A 43 -8.49 4.48 3.28
C ALA A 43 -8.93 5.90 3.65
N LEU A 44 -9.06 6.17 4.95
CA LEU A 44 -9.26 7.53 5.47
C LEU A 44 -7.92 8.26 5.55
N LEU A 45 -7.84 9.47 4.99
CA LEU A 45 -6.69 10.37 5.14
C LEU A 45 -7.03 11.56 6.03
N ILE A 46 -6.29 11.71 7.12
CA ILE A 46 -6.28 12.93 7.95
C ILE A 46 -4.90 13.58 7.84
N ALA A 47 -4.84 14.80 7.32
CA ALA A 47 -3.58 15.49 7.07
C ALA A 47 -3.64 16.97 7.43
N SER A 48 -2.50 17.55 7.81
CA SER A 48 -2.36 18.98 8.12
C SER A 48 -2.26 19.86 6.86
N LEU A 49 -3.14 19.64 5.88
CA LEU A 49 -3.12 20.36 4.61
C LEU A 49 -3.44 21.85 4.79
N PRO A 50 -2.71 22.76 4.11
CA PRO A 50 -3.02 24.18 4.15
C PRO A 50 -4.33 24.41 3.39
N LEU A 51 -5.40 24.81 4.07
CA LEU A 51 -6.69 25.07 3.41
C LEU A 51 -6.78 26.50 2.89
N ASP A 52 -7.57 26.69 1.85
CA ASP A 52 -8.00 27.98 1.32
C ASP A 52 -8.85 28.77 2.33
N THR A 53 -9.25 29.99 1.95
CA THR A 53 -10.05 30.86 2.81
C THR A 53 -11.44 30.31 3.11
N ALA A 54 -12.02 29.53 2.19
CA ALA A 54 -13.29 28.84 2.37
C ALA A 54 -13.18 27.60 3.28
N ARG A 55 -11.95 27.15 3.56
CA ARG A 55 -11.60 25.93 4.30
C ARG A 55 -12.21 24.67 3.68
N ARG A 56 -12.33 24.66 2.35
CA ARG A 56 -12.96 23.58 1.59
C ARG A 56 -11.97 22.85 0.69
N HIS A 57 -10.94 23.55 0.24
CA HIS A 57 -9.93 23.02 -0.67
C HIS A 57 -8.53 23.31 -0.12
N PRO A 58 -7.58 22.36 -0.22
CA PRO A 58 -6.17 22.64 0.01
C PRO A 58 -5.66 23.68 -0.97
N ALA A 59 -5.00 24.70 -0.44
CA ALA A 59 -4.29 25.69 -1.23
C ALA A 59 -3.15 25.00 -2.00
N PRO A 60 -3.05 25.17 -3.33
CA PRO A 60 -1.95 24.61 -4.09
C PRO A 60 -0.62 25.24 -3.66
N GLY A 61 0.45 24.45 -3.73
CA GLY A 61 1.81 24.94 -3.48
C GLY A 61 2.68 23.94 -2.72
N PRO A 62 3.93 24.34 -2.41
CA PRO A 62 4.98 23.40 -1.98
C PRO A 62 4.66 22.60 -0.72
N LEU A 63 3.88 23.16 0.20
CA LEU A 63 3.48 22.44 1.41
C LEU A 63 2.46 21.33 1.12
N THR A 64 1.52 21.58 0.20
CA THR A 64 0.56 20.55 -0.25
C THR A 64 1.30 19.44 -0.99
N ASP A 65 2.22 19.79 -1.90
CA ASP A 65 3.03 18.82 -2.65
C ASP A 65 3.88 17.97 -1.69
N PHE A 66 4.51 18.62 -0.70
CA PHE A 66 5.27 17.92 0.35
C PHE A 66 4.39 16.94 1.14
N LEU A 67 3.18 17.35 1.53
CA LEU A 67 2.26 16.49 2.29
C LEU A 67 1.70 15.34 1.45
N VAL A 68 1.54 15.51 0.14
CA VAL A 68 1.18 14.43 -0.78
C VAL A 68 2.28 13.36 -0.78
N GLU A 69 3.55 13.75 -0.88
CA GLU A 69 4.66 12.79 -0.83
C GLU A 69 4.76 12.09 0.53
N ARG A 70 4.60 12.82 1.63
CA ARG A 70 4.59 12.23 2.98
C ARG A 70 3.40 11.29 3.19
N ALA A 71 2.24 11.61 2.62
CA ALA A 71 1.08 10.71 2.64
C ALA A 71 1.33 9.44 1.83
N ALA A 72 1.98 9.55 0.68
CA ALA A 72 2.33 8.38 -0.11
C ALA A 72 3.36 7.48 0.60
N ASP A 73 4.37 8.06 1.26
CA ASP A 73 5.32 7.34 2.11
C ASP A 73 4.58 6.58 3.23
N ALA A 74 3.71 7.27 3.97
CA ALA A 74 2.94 6.68 5.07
C ALA A 74 1.97 5.58 4.62
N TYR A 75 1.40 5.69 3.41
CA TYR A 75 0.53 4.66 2.85
C TYR A 75 1.32 3.39 2.49
N ALA A 76 2.50 3.57 1.88
CA ALA A 76 3.40 2.47 1.56
C ALA A 76 3.88 1.74 2.83
N GLU A 77 4.21 2.49 3.89
CA GLU A 77 4.56 1.93 5.20
C GLU A 77 3.39 1.16 5.83
N LEU A 78 2.16 1.69 5.73
CA LEU A 78 0.95 1.01 6.20
C LEU A 78 0.73 -0.33 5.49
N LEU A 79 0.91 -0.40 4.17
CA LEU A 79 0.79 -1.66 3.41
C LEU A 79 1.92 -2.64 3.76
N GLY A 80 3.18 -2.18 3.85
CA GLY A 80 4.32 -3.06 4.16
C GLY A 80 4.29 -3.65 5.56
N SER A 81 3.71 -2.91 6.51
CA SER A 81 3.53 -3.37 7.90
C SER A 81 2.23 -4.17 8.13
N TRP A 82 1.39 -4.33 7.09
CA TRP A 82 0.07 -4.96 7.24
C TRP A 82 0.16 -6.42 7.69
N ARG A 83 -0.59 -6.79 8.73
CA ARG A 83 -0.69 -8.17 9.22
C ARG A 83 -2.13 -8.49 9.64
N PRO A 84 -2.66 -9.70 9.35
CA PRO A 84 -2.02 -10.76 8.56
C PRO A 84 -1.94 -10.41 7.06
N VAL A 85 -0.94 -10.96 6.36
CA VAL A 85 -0.83 -10.82 4.90
C VAL A 85 -1.87 -11.76 4.28
N SER A 86 -2.72 -11.22 3.42
CA SER A 86 -3.78 -11.99 2.75
C SER A 86 -4.08 -11.40 1.38
N THR A 87 -4.73 -12.16 0.50
CA THR A 87 -5.23 -11.66 -0.81
C THR A 87 -6.15 -10.43 -0.71
N GLY A 88 -6.72 -10.13 0.46
CA GLY A 88 -7.52 -8.92 0.70
C GLY A 88 -6.69 -7.63 0.70
N THR A 89 -5.38 -7.67 0.95
CA THR A 89 -4.52 -6.46 0.91
C THR A 89 -4.44 -5.84 -0.49
N ILE A 90 -4.70 -6.62 -1.55
CA ILE A 90 -4.79 -6.12 -2.93
C ILE A 90 -5.91 -5.10 -3.10
N ASP A 91 -6.99 -5.20 -2.32
CA ASP A 91 -8.11 -4.25 -2.37
C ASP A 91 -7.71 -2.86 -1.82
N LEU A 92 -6.52 -2.74 -1.22
CA LEU A 92 -5.91 -1.47 -0.83
C LEU A 92 -5.09 -0.82 -1.96
N VAL A 93 -4.87 -1.49 -3.09
CA VAL A 93 -4.17 -0.88 -4.22
C VAL A 93 -5.11 0.14 -4.88
N PRO A 94 -4.73 1.43 -4.94
CA PRO A 94 -5.58 2.42 -5.59
C PRO A 94 -5.66 2.14 -7.10
N GLY A 95 -6.86 2.20 -7.70
CA GLY A 95 -7.03 2.16 -9.16
C GLY A 95 -6.27 3.28 -9.90
N PRO A 96 -6.26 3.33 -11.25
CA PRO A 96 -5.43 4.27 -12.00
C PRO A 96 -6.00 5.69 -12.10
N LEU A 97 -7.31 5.88 -11.96
CA LEU A 97 -7.98 7.17 -12.17
C LEU A 97 -8.35 7.84 -10.84
N GLY A 98 -7.93 9.09 -10.68
CA GLY A 98 -8.29 9.92 -9.54
C GLY A 98 -9.68 10.53 -9.65
N LYS A 99 -10.33 10.79 -8.50
CA LYS A 99 -11.63 11.49 -8.41
C LYS A 99 -11.50 13.02 -8.37
N GLY A 100 -10.28 13.54 -8.36
CA GLY A 100 -9.95 14.97 -8.31
C GLY A 100 -8.44 15.18 -8.42
N GLY A 101 -8.00 16.44 -8.43
CA GLY A 101 -6.57 16.78 -8.60
C GLY A 101 -5.70 16.25 -7.45
N LEU A 102 -6.13 16.45 -6.20
CA LEU A 102 -5.42 15.95 -5.03
C LEU A 102 -5.43 14.42 -4.94
N ASP A 103 -6.58 13.79 -5.18
CA ASP A 103 -6.69 12.31 -5.22
C ASP A 103 -5.77 11.71 -6.29
N GLY A 104 -5.73 12.32 -7.49
CA GLY A 104 -4.83 11.91 -8.56
C GLY A 104 -3.36 12.02 -8.17
N ALA A 105 -2.97 13.12 -7.51
CA ALA A 105 -1.60 13.31 -7.05
C ALA A 105 -1.19 12.28 -5.98
N LEU A 106 -2.05 12.06 -4.97
CA LEU A 106 -1.83 11.03 -3.94
C LEU A 106 -1.70 9.64 -4.55
N ARG A 107 -2.61 9.29 -5.46
CA ARG A 107 -2.63 8.00 -6.16
C ARG A 107 -1.37 7.77 -6.99
N GLY A 108 -0.96 8.75 -7.78
CA GLY A 108 0.28 8.68 -8.56
C GLY A 108 1.50 8.47 -7.66
N ALA A 109 1.60 9.24 -6.58
CA ALA A 109 2.70 9.13 -5.62
C ALA A 109 2.70 7.78 -4.88
N ILE A 110 1.53 7.23 -4.53
CA ILE A 110 1.40 5.89 -3.92
C ILE A 110 1.82 4.80 -4.92
N LEU A 111 1.26 4.82 -6.14
CA LEU A 111 1.54 3.82 -7.17
C LEU A 111 3.02 3.81 -7.61
N ALA A 112 3.74 4.92 -7.45
CA ALA A 112 5.18 4.96 -7.67
C ALA A 112 5.99 4.17 -6.61
N ARG A 113 5.44 3.98 -5.40
CA ARG A 113 6.10 3.31 -4.26
C ARG A 113 5.71 1.84 -4.16
N LEU A 114 4.43 1.52 -4.35
CA LEU A 114 3.88 0.18 -4.16
C LEU A 114 4.64 -0.96 -4.86
N PRO A 115 5.24 -0.79 -6.05
CA PRO A 115 5.97 -1.88 -6.70
C PRO A 115 7.05 -2.52 -5.80
N ARG A 116 7.66 -1.75 -4.89
CA ARG A 116 8.71 -2.21 -3.98
C ARG A 116 8.23 -2.52 -2.55
N VAL A 117 6.93 -2.44 -2.28
CA VAL A 117 6.37 -2.70 -0.95
C VAL A 117 5.96 -4.16 -0.87
N ALA A 118 6.43 -4.89 0.15
CA ALA A 118 6.04 -6.29 0.35
C ALA A 118 4.74 -6.39 1.13
N PHE A 119 3.63 -6.67 0.43
CA PHE A 119 2.30 -6.79 1.06
C PHE A 119 1.41 -7.86 0.42
N LEU A 120 1.90 -8.57 -0.59
CA LEU A 120 1.15 -9.60 -1.31
C LEU A 120 1.33 -10.97 -0.63
N GLU A 121 0.24 -11.72 -0.52
CA GLU A 121 0.26 -13.10 -0.04
C GLU A 121 0.90 -14.00 -1.11
N PRO A 122 1.94 -14.79 -0.77
CA PRO A 122 2.45 -15.83 -1.66
C PRO A 122 1.52 -17.05 -1.72
N ALA A 123 1.55 -17.79 -2.83
CA ALA A 123 0.76 -19.01 -3.02
C ALA A 123 1.18 -20.18 -2.12
N ALA A 124 2.43 -20.17 -1.66
CA ALA A 124 2.97 -21.10 -0.67
C ALA A 124 3.67 -20.31 0.46
N PRO A 125 3.64 -20.83 1.71
CA PRO A 125 4.38 -20.20 2.81
C PRO A 125 5.86 -20.03 2.44
N ARG A 126 6.37 -18.82 2.63
CA ARG A 126 7.81 -18.53 2.53
C ARG A 126 8.40 -18.55 3.93
N ASP A 127 9.52 -19.23 4.08
CA ASP A 127 10.35 -19.12 5.28
C ASP A 127 11.39 -18.02 5.06
N PRO A 128 11.22 -16.83 5.67
CA PRO A 128 12.16 -15.74 5.51
C PRO A 128 13.55 -16.05 6.09
N GLU A 129 13.67 -17.00 7.03
CA GLU A 129 14.96 -17.39 7.60
C GLU A 129 15.72 -18.34 6.68
N ALA A 130 15.02 -19.16 5.88
CA ALA A 130 15.63 -20.11 4.95
C ALA A 130 16.35 -19.41 3.77
N GLU A 131 15.87 -18.25 3.34
CA GLU A 131 16.45 -17.50 2.20
C GLU A 131 17.72 -16.73 2.58
N ASN A 132 17.87 -16.36 3.85
CA ASN A 132 19.05 -15.66 4.37
C ASN A 132 20.24 -16.59 4.70
N GLY A 133 20.05 -17.92 4.58
CA GLY A 133 21.02 -18.93 5.02
C GLY A 133 22.18 -19.24 4.04
N TRP A 134 22.13 -18.73 2.81
CA TRP A 134 23.11 -19.02 1.74
C TRP A 134 23.95 -17.81 1.31
N GLY A 135 24.03 -16.77 2.15
CA GLY A 135 24.95 -15.66 1.92
C GLY A 135 26.36 -16.04 2.36
N ASP A 136 27.28 -16.21 1.40
CA ASP A 136 28.72 -16.28 1.69
C ASP A 136 29.11 -15.09 2.57
N ASP A 137 29.95 -15.34 3.59
CA ASP A 137 30.37 -14.39 4.66
C ASP A 137 30.95 -13.05 4.15
N TRP A 138 31.24 -12.96 2.85
CA TRP A 138 31.84 -11.81 2.18
C TRP A 138 30.85 -10.74 1.67
N ASP A 139 29.54 -10.98 1.68
CA ASP A 139 28.52 -10.03 1.17
C ASP A 139 27.65 -9.36 2.27
N ARG A 140 27.89 -9.65 3.55
CA ARG A 140 27.10 -9.12 4.69
C ARG A 140 27.06 -7.59 4.79
N ASP A 141 28.02 -6.88 4.18
CA ASP A 141 28.08 -5.41 4.19
C ASP A 141 27.30 -4.75 3.03
N ARG A 142 26.85 -5.51 2.01
CA ARG A 142 26.12 -4.94 0.86
C ARG A 142 24.61 -5.07 0.91
N ASP A 143 24.08 -6.00 1.69
CA ASP A 143 22.66 -6.39 1.54
C ASP A 143 21.84 -6.39 2.84
N ARG A 144 22.15 -5.48 3.76
CA ARG A 144 21.37 -5.33 5.01
C ARG A 144 20.01 -4.64 4.81
N THR A 145 19.48 -4.66 3.58
CA THR A 145 18.23 -3.97 3.19
C THR A 145 17.15 -4.93 2.69
N GLU A 146 17.50 -6.17 2.34
CA GLU A 146 16.55 -7.21 1.98
C GLU A 146 16.26 -8.09 3.18
N GLU A 147 15.58 -7.54 4.18
CA GLU A 147 14.91 -8.36 5.19
C GLU A 147 13.84 -9.15 4.44
N THR A 148 14.08 -10.44 4.16
CA THR A 148 13.13 -11.31 3.49
C THR A 148 11.82 -11.27 4.27
N THR A 149 10.78 -10.69 3.70
CA THR A 149 9.46 -10.69 4.29
C THR A 149 8.70 -11.93 3.85
N ALA A 150 7.82 -12.44 4.70
CA ALA A 150 6.88 -13.50 4.29
C ALA A 150 5.92 -13.04 3.16
N ALA A 151 5.75 -11.73 2.96
CA ALA A 151 5.00 -11.14 1.86
C ALA A 151 5.86 -10.94 0.60
N LEU A 152 5.23 -10.98 -0.57
CA LEU A 152 5.85 -10.66 -1.86
C LEU A 152 5.70 -9.18 -2.20
N ARG A 153 6.71 -8.63 -2.88
CA ARG A 153 6.65 -7.32 -3.52
C ARG A 153 5.99 -7.46 -4.91
N PRO A 154 5.18 -6.48 -5.37
CA PRO A 154 4.58 -6.56 -6.69
C PRO A 154 5.58 -6.71 -7.85
N VAL A 155 6.80 -6.17 -7.74
CA VAL A 155 7.82 -6.33 -8.81
C VAL A 155 8.42 -7.73 -8.90
N GLU A 156 8.30 -8.53 -7.85
CA GLU A 156 8.79 -9.91 -7.77
C GLU A 156 7.66 -10.93 -7.97
N ALA A 157 6.41 -10.49 -7.93
CA ALA A 157 5.25 -11.35 -7.91
C ALA A 157 4.85 -11.85 -9.30
N GLU A 158 4.54 -13.13 -9.38
CA GLU A 158 4.13 -13.81 -10.61
C GLU A 158 2.70 -14.34 -10.51
N VAL A 159 1.95 -14.23 -11.60
CA VAL A 159 0.56 -14.69 -11.70
C VAL A 159 0.48 -15.74 -12.81
N VAL A 160 -0.18 -16.87 -12.53
CA VAL A 160 -0.48 -17.89 -13.53
C VAL A 160 -1.94 -17.81 -13.92
N GLU A 161 -2.21 -17.55 -15.20
CA GLU A 161 -3.56 -17.45 -15.72
C GLU A 161 -4.13 -18.80 -16.16
N GLY A 162 -5.44 -18.98 -16.00
CA GLY A 162 -6.17 -20.11 -16.60
C GLY A 162 -5.95 -21.46 -15.91
N VAL A 163 -5.30 -21.49 -14.74
CA VAL A 163 -5.06 -22.69 -13.93
C VAL A 163 -5.82 -22.64 -12.61
N GLY A 164 -6.15 -23.82 -12.07
CA GLY A 164 -6.83 -23.93 -10.77
C GLY A 164 -5.88 -23.80 -9.57
N ALA A 165 -6.46 -23.56 -8.40
CA ALA A 165 -5.71 -23.39 -7.14
C ALA A 165 -4.80 -24.57 -6.79
N GLU A 166 -5.22 -25.81 -7.08
CA GLU A 166 -4.41 -27.02 -6.86
C GLU A 166 -3.11 -27.00 -7.68
N THR A 167 -3.19 -26.60 -8.95
CA THR A 167 -2.02 -26.49 -9.83
C THR A 167 -1.08 -25.39 -9.36
N VAL A 168 -1.63 -24.22 -8.99
CA VAL A 168 -0.82 -23.11 -8.47
C VAL A 168 -0.09 -23.51 -7.19
N ARG A 169 -0.73 -24.28 -6.29
CA ARG A 169 -0.10 -24.76 -5.06
C ARG A 169 1.12 -25.65 -5.34
N VAL A 170 1.01 -26.57 -6.30
CA VAL A 170 2.14 -27.44 -6.70
C VAL A 170 3.26 -26.62 -7.35
N LEU A 171 2.92 -25.66 -8.21
CA LEU A 171 3.92 -24.81 -8.85
C LEU A 171 4.63 -23.89 -7.83
N ALA A 172 3.94 -23.46 -6.77
CA ALA A 172 4.51 -22.59 -5.76
C ALA A 172 5.64 -23.25 -4.94
N GLU A 173 5.73 -24.59 -4.92
CA GLU A 173 6.86 -25.31 -4.33
C GLU A 173 8.17 -25.09 -5.11
N VAL A 174 8.08 -24.79 -6.41
CA VAL A 174 9.24 -24.55 -7.29
C VAL A 174 9.38 -23.10 -7.73
N LEU A 175 8.29 -22.32 -7.66
CA LEU A 175 8.22 -20.90 -8.02
C LEU A 175 7.73 -20.10 -6.81
N PRO A 176 8.62 -19.68 -5.91
CA PRO A 176 8.22 -19.09 -4.62
C PRO A 176 7.65 -17.66 -4.76
N SER A 177 7.75 -17.06 -5.95
CA SER A 177 7.18 -15.76 -6.35
C SER A 177 5.71 -15.81 -6.76
N LEU A 178 5.11 -17.01 -6.84
CA LEU A 178 3.74 -17.14 -7.31
C LEU A 178 2.72 -16.55 -6.32
N LEU A 179 1.75 -15.82 -6.85
CA LEU A 179 0.56 -15.40 -6.10
C LEU A 179 -0.55 -16.47 -6.14
N PRO A 180 -1.48 -16.47 -5.17
CA PRO A 180 -2.66 -17.34 -5.19
C PRO A 180 -3.47 -17.23 -6.49
N ALA A 181 -4.09 -18.35 -6.88
CA ALA A 181 -4.94 -18.41 -8.07
C ALA A 181 -6.17 -17.47 -7.95
N GLY A 182 -6.68 -16.98 -9.09
CA GLY A 182 -7.89 -16.17 -9.16
C GLY A 182 -7.64 -14.66 -9.08
N LEU A 183 -6.37 -14.23 -8.97
CA LEU A 183 -6.00 -12.82 -8.97
C LEU A 183 -5.89 -12.22 -10.39
N GLU A 184 -5.90 -13.04 -11.43
CA GLU A 184 -5.78 -12.63 -12.83
C GLU A 184 -7.04 -11.93 -13.39
N ARG A 185 -8.17 -11.99 -12.65
CA ARG A 185 -9.48 -11.48 -13.11
C ARG A 185 -10.22 -10.67 -12.04
N ARG A 186 -9.55 -9.67 -11.45
CA ARG A 186 -10.20 -8.70 -10.56
C ARG A 186 -10.60 -7.45 -11.36
N THR A 187 -11.91 -7.17 -11.37
CA THR A 187 -12.56 -6.01 -12.01
C THR A 187 -12.85 -4.90 -11.02
#